data_AF-A0A0F8XLI6-F1
#
_entry.id   AF-A0A0F8XLI6-F1
#
_cell.length_a   1.000
_cell.length_b   1.000
_cell.length_c   1.000
_cell.angle_alpha   90.00
_cell.angle_beta   90.00
_cell.angle_gamma   90.00
#
_symmetry.space_group_name_H-M   'P 1'
#
loop_
_entity.id
_entity.type
_entity.pdbx_description
1 polymer ?
#
loop_
_entity_poly.entity_id
_entity_poly.type
_entity_poly.pdbx_seq_one_letter_code
_entity_poly.pdbx_strand_id
1 'polypeptide(L)'
;VLNIISSSFEEILWLMGNHERRFMHMLKEEADAEDLFDFINSSGNIRVSDYTYCFVEGSWKVGHPRNQSVIPARVPDFLAMVDTDKNIASGHGHLMGLVRTKDGKRWACDIGMSGNPDKFDWVAKYWSTRPKMVQGALILKKVGKKVIPYHINPETDFEAYKRMYPKEKDGKA
;
A
#
# COMPACT_ATOMS: atom_id res chain seq x y z
N VAL A 1 -9.58 9.57 11.70
CA VAL A 1 -9.16 8.64 10.63
C VAL A 1 -8.86 7.26 11.19
N LEU A 2 -7.93 7.14 12.15
CA LEU A 2 -7.63 5.84 12.79
C LEU A 2 -8.88 5.11 13.30
N ASN A 3 -9.75 5.77 14.06
CA ASN A 3 -11.01 5.18 14.54
C ASN A 3 -11.93 4.65 13.44
N ILE A 4 -11.94 5.30 12.27
CA ILE A 4 -12.76 4.87 11.12
C ILE A 4 -12.12 3.64 10.49
N ILE A 5 -10.80 3.62 10.35
CA ILE A 5 -10.08 2.46 9.80
C ILE A 5 -10.23 1.27 10.77
N SER A 6 -9.98 1.47 12.07
CA SER A 6 -10.11 0.43 13.09
C SER A 6 -11.53 -0.14 13.18
N SER A 7 -12.58 0.67 12.98
CA SER A 7 -13.95 0.16 12.98
C SER A 7 -14.37 -0.52 11.67
N SER A 8 -13.63 -0.31 10.57
CA SER A 8 -14.00 -0.80 9.24
C SER A 8 -13.32 -2.10 8.85
N PHE A 9 -12.24 -2.48 9.54
CA PHE A 9 -11.44 -3.66 9.25
C PHE A 9 -11.33 -4.56 10.47
N GLU A 10 -11.38 -5.88 10.25
CA GLU A 10 -11.23 -6.88 11.30
C GLU A 10 -9.80 -6.92 11.85
N GLU A 11 -8.81 -6.85 10.97
CA GLU A 11 -7.38 -6.80 11.31
C GLU A 11 -6.70 -5.69 10.50
N ILE A 12 -5.79 -4.96 11.14
CA ILE A 12 -4.96 -3.94 10.51
C ILE A 12 -3.51 -4.27 10.78
N LEU A 13 -2.73 -4.47 9.72
CA LEU A 13 -1.28 -4.56 9.80
C LEU A 13 -0.66 -3.22 9.37
N TRP A 14 -0.02 -2.55 10.31
CA TRP A 14 0.75 -1.34 10.08
C TRP A 14 2.22 -1.69 9.83
N LEU A 15 2.71 -1.37 8.64
CA LEU A 15 4.10 -1.58 8.26
C LEU A 15 4.90 -0.30 8.46
N MET A 16 6.07 -0.40 9.09
CA MET A 16 6.92 0.77 9.27
C MET A 16 7.49 1.30 7.95
N GLY A 17 7.38 2.61 7.74
CA GLY A 17 7.99 3.35 6.65
C GLY A 17 9.17 4.21 7.09
N ASN A 18 9.65 5.04 6.17
CA ASN A 18 10.68 6.04 6.46
C ASN A 18 10.20 7.16 7.40
N HIS A 19 8.91 7.49 7.38
CA HIS A 19 8.32 8.52 8.23
C HIS A 19 8.26 8.09 9.69
N GLU A 20 7.85 6.85 9.95
CA GLU A 20 7.82 6.27 11.29
C GLU A 20 9.23 6.22 11.86
N ARG A 21 10.21 5.67 11.12
CA ARG A 21 11.62 5.68 11.56
C ARG A 21 12.16 7.08 11.85
N ARG A 22 11.81 8.07 11.04
CA ARG A 22 12.21 9.46 11.29
C ARG A 22 11.60 10.01 12.58
N PHE A 23 10.35 9.69 12.86
CA PHE A 23 9.70 10.04 14.12
C PHE A 23 10.41 9.39 15.31
N MET A 24 10.73 8.11 15.24
CA MET A 24 11.50 7.39 16.27
C MET A 24 12.87 8.04 16.53
N HIS A 25 13.60 8.41 15.47
CA HIS A 25 14.88 9.11 15.61
C HIS A 25 14.74 10.51 16.22
N MET A 26 13.65 11.23 15.95
CA MET A 26 13.38 12.52 16.61
C MET A 26 13.13 12.38 18.11
N LEU A 27 12.59 11.23 18.53
CA LEU A 27 12.43 10.86 19.94
C LEU A 27 13.71 10.28 20.56
N LYS A 28 14.86 10.36 19.86
CA LYS A 28 16.15 9.82 20.31
C LYS A 28 16.11 8.34 20.72
N GLU A 29 15.19 7.55 20.14
CA GLU A 29 15.03 6.13 20.50
C GLU A 29 14.62 5.91 21.98
N GLU A 30 14.12 6.95 22.67
CA GLU A 30 13.52 6.82 24.00
C GLU A 30 12.12 6.17 23.96
N ALA A 31 11.58 6.01 22.75
CA ALA A 31 10.40 5.22 22.45
C ALA A 31 10.79 4.14 21.43
N ASP A 32 10.24 2.94 21.57
CA ASP A 32 10.37 1.87 20.59
C ASP A 32 9.07 1.69 19.75
N ALA A 33 9.07 0.73 18.82
CA ALA A 33 7.90 0.50 17.98
C ALA A 33 6.67 0.07 18.79
N GLU A 34 6.89 -0.51 19.98
CA GLU A 34 5.84 -0.92 20.93
C GLU A 34 5.24 0.30 21.64
N ASP A 35 6.04 1.32 21.96
CA ASP A 35 5.54 2.59 22.53
C ASP A 35 4.67 3.38 21.52
N LEU A 36 5.10 3.43 20.25
CA LEU A 36 4.29 4.00 19.17
C LEU A 36 3.00 3.19 18.97
N PHE A 37 3.09 1.87 19.16
CA PHE A 37 1.96 0.96 19.07
C PHE A 37 0.94 1.19 20.17
N ASP A 38 1.34 1.33 21.43
CA ASP A 38 0.44 1.62 22.54
C ASP A 38 -0.29 2.96 22.36
N PHE A 39 0.37 3.94 21.74
CA PHE A 39 -0.25 5.21 21.41
C PHE A 39 -1.32 5.09 20.31
N ILE A 40 -1.13 4.18 19.33
CA ILE A 40 -2.02 4.03 18.16
C ILE A 40 -3.11 2.96 18.41
N ASN A 41 -2.80 1.90 19.16
CA ASN A 41 -3.62 0.70 19.31
C ASN A 41 -4.69 0.82 20.39
N SER A 42 -5.47 1.89 20.34
CA SER A 42 -6.63 2.07 21.22
C SER A 42 -7.76 1.06 20.97
N SER A 43 -7.75 0.37 19.82
CA SER A 43 -8.82 -0.53 19.36
C SER A 43 -8.50 -2.03 19.43
N GLY A 44 -7.25 -2.42 19.73
CA GLY A 44 -6.82 -3.81 19.89
C GLY A 44 -6.71 -4.65 18.61
N ASN A 45 -7.17 -4.15 17.45
CA ASN A 45 -7.14 -4.85 16.16
C ASN A 45 -6.03 -4.38 15.21
N ILE A 46 -5.15 -3.49 15.70
CA ILE A 46 -3.98 -3.03 14.96
C ILE A 46 -2.79 -3.87 15.41
N ARG A 47 -1.96 -4.28 14.46
CA ARG A 47 -0.65 -4.92 14.68
C ARG A 47 0.39 -4.09 13.94
N VAL A 48 1.51 -3.80 14.59
CA VAL A 48 2.65 -3.12 13.97
C VAL A 48 3.72 -4.16 13.62
N SER A 49 4.45 -3.93 12.54
CA SER A 49 5.59 -4.75 12.15
C SER A 49 6.78 -3.88 11.76
N ASP A 50 7.95 -4.22 12.29
CA ASP A 50 9.24 -3.60 11.93
C ASP A 50 9.63 -3.89 10.48
N TYR A 51 9.08 -4.97 9.90
CA TYR A 51 9.25 -5.25 8.49
C TYR A 51 8.51 -4.19 7.67
N THR A 52 9.21 -3.64 6.68
CA THR A 52 8.61 -2.68 5.74
C THR A 52 7.72 -3.33 4.69
N TYR A 53 7.44 -4.63 4.81
CA TYR A 53 6.64 -5.39 3.86
C TYR A 53 5.89 -6.54 4.54
N CYS A 54 4.86 -7.04 3.89
CA CYS A 54 4.15 -8.25 4.25
C CYS A 54 3.88 -9.11 3.01
N PHE A 55 3.43 -10.35 3.25
CA PHE A 55 2.96 -11.25 2.21
C PHE A 55 1.44 -11.35 2.26
N VAL A 56 0.80 -11.25 1.09
CA VAL A 56 -0.65 -11.38 0.95
C VAL A 56 -0.93 -12.59 0.08
N GLU A 57 -1.65 -13.58 0.64
CA GLU A 57 -2.10 -14.78 -0.08
C GLU A 57 -0.95 -15.52 -0.81
N GLY A 58 0.26 -15.48 -0.26
CA GLY A 58 1.47 -16.15 -0.75
C GLY A 58 2.03 -15.69 -2.11
N SER A 59 1.25 -14.94 -2.89
CA SER A 59 1.56 -14.55 -4.29
C SER A 59 1.87 -13.06 -4.45
N TRP A 60 1.60 -12.26 -3.42
CA TRP A 60 1.89 -10.82 -3.40
C TRP A 60 2.81 -10.49 -2.23
N LYS A 61 3.77 -9.61 -2.50
CA LYS A 61 4.56 -8.91 -1.48
C LYS A 61 4.23 -7.42 -1.56
N VAL A 62 3.74 -6.88 -0.45
CA VAL A 62 3.23 -5.51 -0.37
C VAL A 62 4.08 -4.76 0.64
N GLY A 63 4.55 -3.55 0.33
CA GLY A 63 5.38 -2.83 1.30
C GLY A 63 5.82 -1.43 0.93
N HIS A 64 6.72 -0.89 1.76
CA HIS A 64 7.35 0.40 1.65
C HIS A 64 8.82 0.21 1.26
N PRO A 65 9.16 0.29 -0.03
CA PRO A 65 10.53 0.09 -0.49
C PRO A 65 11.44 1.24 -0.05
N ARG A 66 12.74 0.98 0.04
CA ARG A 66 13.76 2.01 0.32
C ARG A 66 13.90 3.02 -0.82
N ASN A 67 13.70 2.57 -2.05
CA ASN A 67 13.87 3.37 -3.25
C ASN A 67 12.53 3.92 -3.75
N GLN A 68 12.56 5.10 -4.35
CA GLN A 68 11.43 5.70 -5.07
C GLN A 68 11.82 6.04 -6.50
N SER A 69 10.83 6.19 -7.38
CA SER A 69 11.00 6.66 -8.74
C SER A 69 9.97 7.72 -9.09
N VAL A 70 10.31 8.59 -10.05
CA VAL A 70 9.35 9.49 -10.70
C VAL A 70 8.57 8.80 -11.82
N ILE A 71 8.90 7.55 -12.15
CA ILE A 71 8.20 6.74 -13.15
C ILE A 71 7.29 5.76 -12.41
N PRO A 72 5.95 5.82 -12.59
CA PRO A 72 5.02 4.90 -11.94
C PRO A 72 5.35 3.44 -12.24
N ALA A 73 5.16 2.60 -11.22
CA ALA A 73 5.40 1.15 -11.21
C ALA A 73 6.86 0.73 -11.50
N ARG A 74 7.81 1.66 -11.62
CA ARG A 74 9.21 1.32 -11.90
C ARG A 74 9.83 0.54 -10.74
N VAL A 75 9.80 1.09 -9.52
CA VAL A 75 10.38 0.41 -8.35
C VAL A 75 9.80 -1.00 -8.14
N PRO A 76 8.47 -1.21 -8.13
CA PRO A 76 7.91 -2.55 -7.95
C PRO A 76 8.25 -3.49 -9.11
N ASP A 77 8.40 -3.01 -10.35
CA ASP A 77 8.86 -3.85 -11.48
C ASP A 77 10.30 -4.34 -11.26
N PHE A 78 11.21 -3.45 -10.87
CA PHE A 78 12.58 -3.86 -10.54
C PHE A 78 12.64 -4.81 -9.34
N LEU A 79 11.82 -4.58 -8.31
CA LEU A 79 11.76 -5.48 -7.14
C LEU A 79 11.19 -6.83 -7.52
N ALA A 80 10.20 -6.90 -8.40
CA ALA A 80 9.70 -8.16 -8.91
C ALA A 80 10.82 -8.88 -9.68
N MET A 81 11.66 -8.20 -10.46
CA MET A 81 12.77 -8.88 -11.13
C MET A 81 13.77 -9.54 -10.16
N VAL A 82 13.87 -9.07 -8.92
CA VAL A 82 14.66 -9.71 -7.87
C VAL A 82 13.87 -10.83 -7.17
N ASP A 83 12.62 -10.57 -6.83
CA ASP A 83 11.73 -11.48 -6.09
C ASP A 83 10.88 -12.32 -7.07
N THR A 84 11.53 -13.28 -7.72
CA THR A 84 11.05 -13.92 -8.97
C THR A 84 9.71 -14.68 -8.88
N ASP A 85 9.23 -14.99 -7.67
CA ASP A 85 8.00 -15.74 -7.42
C ASP A 85 6.83 -14.86 -6.91
N LYS A 86 7.05 -13.55 -6.71
CA LYS A 86 6.03 -12.63 -6.18
C LYS A 86 5.59 -11.57 -7.18
N ASN A 87 4.31 -11.23 -7.14
CA ASN A 87 3.82 -9.94 -7.57
C ASN A 87 4.19 -8.90 -6.51
N ILE A 88 4.52 -7.67 -6.92
CA ILE A 88 4.95 -6.62 -6.00
C ILE A 88 3.97 -5.45 -6.03
N ALA A 89 3.57 -5.00 -4.83
CA ALA A 89 2.91 -3.72 -4.65
C ALA A 89 3.71 -2.84 -3.68
N SER A 90 3.96 -1.59 -4.04
CA SER A 90 4.72 -0.64 -3.24
C SER A 90 3.96 0.64 -2.93
N GLY A 91 4.12 1.11 -1.69
CA GLY A 91 3.94 2.51 -1.33
C GLY A 91 5.21 3.32 -1.58
N HIS A 92 5.43 4.36 -0.78
CA HIS A 92 6.59 5.27 -0.80
C HIS A 92 6.66 6.24 -1.99
N GLY A 93 6.44 5.79 -3.23
CA GLY A 93 6.57 6.65 -4.41
C GLY A 93 5.46 7.71 -4.56
N HIS A 94 4.32 7.53 -3.87
CA HIS A 94 3.10 8.35 -3.97
C HIS A 94 2.56 8.48 -5.40
N LEU A 95 3.02 7.64 -6.33
CA LEU A 95 2.51 7.52 -7.68
C LEU A 95 1.54 6.35 -7.75
N MET A 96 0.76 6.31 -8.82
CA MET A 96 -0.21 5.28 -9.08
C MET A 96 0.12 4.60 -10.42
N GLY A 97 0.30 3.28 -10.42
CA GLY A 97 0.41 2.50 -11.63
C GLY A 97 0.34 1.00 -11.38
N LEU A 98 -0.20 0.25 -12.34
CA LEU A 98 -0.24 -1.21 -12.32
C LEU A 98 0.22 -1.70 -13.71
N VAL A 99 1.33 -2.43 -13.74
CA VAL A 99 1.91 -2.94 -14.98
C VAL A 99 2.24 -4.42 -14.86
N ARG A 100 2.32 -5.09 -16.01
CA ARG A 100 3.05 -6.35 -16.07
C ARG A 100 4.55 -6.06 -15.98
N THR A 101 5.24 -6.94 -15.27
CA THR A 101 6.69 -6.89 -15.18
C THR A 101 7.34 -7.03 -16.55
N LYS A 102 8.62 -6.64 -16.68
CA LYS A 102 9.38 -6.75 -17.95
C LYS A 102 9.39 -8.15 -18.56
N ASP A 103 9.37 -9.19 -17.73
CA ASP A 103 9.29 -10.59 -18.16
C ASP A 103 7.86 -11.05 -18.53
N GLY A 104 6.86 -10.18 -18.36
CA GLY A 104 5.44 -10.42 -18.63
C GLY A 104 4.73 -11.34 -17.62
N LYS A 105 5.45 -11.90 -16.64
CA LYS A 105 4.91 -13.00 -15.80
C LYS A 105 4.12 -12.51 -14.60
N ARG A 106 4.48 -11.35 -14.04
CA ARG A 106 4.01 -10.89 -12.73
C ARG A 106 3.47 -9.47 -12.81
N TRP A 107 2.87 -9.03 -11.72
CA TRP A 107 2.36 -7.69 -11.56
C TRP A 107 3.31 -6.85 -10.72
N ALA A 108 3.46 -5.59 -11.12
CA ALA A 108 4.16 -4.56 -10.39
C ALA A 108 3.23 -3.36 -10.22
N CYS A 109 3.05 -2.89 -8.99
CA CYS A 109 2.08 -1.87 -8.66
C CYS A 109 2.66 -0.81 -7.71
N ASP A 110 2.54 0.46 -8.06
CA ASP A 110 2.64 1.55 -7.09
C ASP A 110 1.23 1.92 -6.64
N ILE A 111 0.93 1.81 -5.35
CA ILE A 111 -0.46 1.83 -4.85
C ILE A 111 -1.07 3.23 -4.76
N GLY A 112 -0.28 4.30 -4.88
CA GLY A 112 -0.69 5.67 -4.57
C GLY A 112 -0.52 6.01 -3.10
N MET A 113 -1.27 7.01 -2.63
CA MET A 113 -1.33 7.37 -1.22
C MET A 113 -2.76 7.68 -0.76
N SER A 114 -3.07 7.50 0.52
CA SER A 114 -4.39 7.82 1.08
C SER A 114 -4.48 9.23 1.69
N GLY A 115 -3.42 10.03 1.60
CA GLY A 115 -3.38 11.43 2.06
C GLY A 115 -3.90 12.43 1.01
N ASN A 116 -4.17 13.67 1.41
CA ASN A 116 -4.48 14.76 0.48
C ASN A 116 -3.16 15.40 -0.03
N PRO A 117 -2.86 15.37 -1.36
CA PRO A 117 -1.62 15.91 -1.91
C PRO A 117 -1.34 17.39 -1.57
N ASP A 118 -2.39 18.20 -1.54
CA ASP A 118 -2.29 19.65 -1.38
C ASP A 118 -1.97 20.06 0.07
N LYS A 119 -2.12 19.13 1.02
CA LYS A 119 -1.79 19.34 2.43
C LYS A 119 -0.35 19.00 2.79
N PHE A 120 0.46 18.58 1.82
CA PHE A 120 1.88 18.35 2.05
C PHE A 120 2.67 19.64 1.81
N ASP A 121 3.08 20.27 2.90
CA ASP A 121 3.85 21.52 2.93
C ASP A 121 4.96 21.60 1.88
N TRP A 122 5.73 20.53 1.71
CA TRP A 122 6.88 20.53 0.81
C TRP A 122 6.50 20.52 -0.67
N VAL A 123 5.29 20.06 -1.02
CA VAL A 123 4.74 20.16 -2.38
C VAL A 123 4.26 21.58 -2.66
N ALA A 124 3.66 22.24 -1.67
CA ALA A 124 3.17 23.61 -1.81
C ALA A 124 4.29 24.67 -1.75
N LYS A 125 5.38 24.40 -1.02
CA LYS A 125 6.46 25.37 -0.76
C LYS A 125 7.43 25.56 -1.93
N TYR A 126 7.62 24.55 -2.78
CA TYR A 126 8.67 24.56 -3.80
C TYR A 126 8.14 24.10 -5.15
N TRP A 127 8.61 24.75 -6.21
CA TRP A 127 8.40 24.25 -7.56
C TRP A 127 9.23 22.99 -7.78
N SER A 128 8.62 21.97 -8.37
CA SER A 128 9.25 20.66 -8.58
C SER A 128 8.91 20.12 -9.96
N THR A 129 9.87 19.40 -10.55
CA THR A 129 9.66 18.60 -11.77
C THR A 129 9.08 17.22 -11.49
N ARG A 130 8.87 16.88 -10.21
CA ARG A 130 8.28 15.60 -9.83
C ARG A 130 6.80 15.54 -10.25
N PRO A 131 6.31 14.36 -10.67
CA PRO A 131 4.88 14.19 -10.91
C PRO A 131 4.07 14.49 -9.65
N LYS A 132 2.83 14.93 -9.84
CA LYS A 132 1.89 15.13 -8.73
C LYS A 132 1.65 13.80 -8.02
N MET A 133 1.58 13.86 -6.69
CA MET A 133 1.20 12.70 -5.87
C MET A 133 -0.24 12.30 -6.20
N VAL A 134 -0.49 11.01 -6.30
CA VAL A 134 -1.77 10.45 -6.71
C VAL A 134 -2.44 9.76 -5.54
N GLN A 135 -3.69 10.14 -5.29
CA GLN A 135 -4.49 9.48 -4.28
C GLN A 135 -4.92 8.10 -4.79
N GLY A 136 -4.75 7.07 -3.95
CA GLY A 136 -5.14 5.72 -4.30
C GLY A 136 -4.94 4.70 -3.19
N ALA A 137 -5.43 3.50 -3.45
CA ALA A 137 -5.23 2.31 -2.65
C ALA A 137 -5.35 1.06 -3.54
N LEU A 138 -4.85 -0.07 -3.06
CA LEU A 138 -4.93 -1.35 -3.77
C LEU A 138 -5.80 -2.32 -2.96
N ILE A 139 -6.81 -2.90 -3.61
CA ILE A 139 -7.56 -4.05 -3.08
C ILE A 139 -7.01 -5.31 -3.76
N LEU A 140 -6.60 -6.28 -2.96
CA LEU A 140 -6.22 -7.62 -3.44
C LEU A 140 -7.34 -8.60 -3.09
N LYS A 141 -8.05 -9.13 -4.10
CA LYS A 141 -9.14 -10.07 -3.88
C LYS A 141 -8.73 -11.47 -4.29
N LYS A 142 -8.89 -12.43 -3.39
CA LYS A 142 -8.78 -13.85 -3.73
C LYS A 142 -10.03 -14.31 -4.49
N VAL A 143 -9.83 -14.97 -5.62
CA VAL A 143 -10.88 -15.62 -6.43
C VAL A 143 -10.37 -17.01 -6.82
N GLY A 144 -10.88 -18.04 -6.15
CA GLY A 144 -10.33 -19.39 -6.23
C GLY A 144 -8.85 -19.44 -5.83
N LYS A 145 -7.99 -19.87 -6.76
CA LYS A 145 -6.52 -19.95 -6.56
C LYS A 145 -5.76 -18.68 -6.99
N LYS A 146 -6.46 -17.64 -7.46
CA LYS A 146 -5.85 -16.40 -7.98
C LYS A 146 -6.10 -15.23 -7.03
N VAL A 147 -5.17 -14.28 -7.02
CA VAL A 147 -5.31 -13.00 -6.31
C VAL A 147 -5.31 -11.89 -7.36
N ILE A 148 -6.43 -11.18 -7.47
CA ILE A 148 -6.67 -10.17 -8.49
C ILE A 148 -6.45 -8.78 -7.87
N PRO A 149 -5.57 -7.94 -8.47
CA PRO A 149 -5.34 -6.58 -8.01
C PRO A 149 -6.39 -5.61 -8.55
N TYR A 150 -6.83 -4.70 -7.68
CA TYR A 150 -7.78 -3.65 -8.00
C TYR A 150 -7.29 -2.32 -7.48
N HIS A 151 -6.85 -1.51 -8.43
CA HIS A 151 -6.32 -0.21 -8.10
C HIS A 151 -7.44 0.81 -8.04
N ILE A 152 -7.66 1.40 -6.88
CA ILE A 152 -8.72 2.37 -6.65
C ILE A 152 -8.14 3.77 -6.40
N ASN A 153 -8.89 4.78 -6.81
CA ASN A 153 -8.61 6.20 -6.67
C ASN A 153 -9.94 6.97 -6.51
N PRO A 154 -9.92 8.30 -6.28
CA PRO A 154 -11.14 9.09 -6.15
C PRO A 154 -12.08 9.07 -7.36
N GLU A 155 -11.57 8.72 -8.55
CA GLU A 155 -12.34 8.65 -9.80
C GLU A 155 -12.87 7.25 -10.11
N THR A 156 -12.64 6.27 -9.24
CA THR A 156 -13.05 4.89 -9.46
C THR A 156 -14.57 4.75 -9.48
N ASP A 157 -15.12 4.26 -10.59
CA ASP A 157 -16.53 3.86 -10.68
C ASP A 157 -16.74 2.53 -9.94
N PHE A 158 -17.15 2.63 -8.67
CA PHE A 158 -17.44 1.49 -7.82
C PHE A 158 -18.62 0.63 -8.32
N GLU A 159 -19.55 1.20 -9.10
CA GLU A 159 -20.66 0.43 -9.68
C GLU A 159 -20.18 -0.41 -10.86
N ALA A 160 -19.35 0.17 -11.75
CA ALA A 160 -18.67 -0.62 -12.77
C ALA A 160 -17.82 -1.73 -12.15
N TYR A 161 -17.12 -1.42 -11.06
CA TYR A 161 -16.33 -2.39 -10.32
C TYR A 161 -17.15 -3.57 -9.79
N LYS A 162 -18.29 -3.29 -9.14
CA LYS A 162 -19.22 -4.34 -8.66
C LYS A 162 -19.76 -5.21 -9.79
N ARG A 163 -20.03 -4.63 -10.97
CA ARG A 163 -20.51 -5.37 -12.15
C ARG A 163 -19.46 -6.32 -12.73
N MET A 164 -18.19 -5.90 -12.78
CA MET A 164 -17.10 -6.70 -13.34
C MET A 164 -16.73 -7.90 -12.47
N TYR A 165 -17.00 -7.85 -11.17
CA TYR A 165 -16.64 -8.88 -10.20
C TYR A 165 -17.86 -9.34 -9.40
N PRO A 166 -18.73 -10.17 -10.01
CA PRO A 166 -19.92 -10.66 -9.33
C PRO A 166 -19.51 -11.33 -8.01
N LYS A 167 -20.38 -11.18 -6.99
CA LYS A 167 -20.22 -11.90 -5.73
C LYS A 167 -20.04 -13.39 -6.05
N GLU A 168 -19.12 -14.05 -5.36
CA GLU A 168 -19.14 -15.51 -5.35
C GLU A 168 -20.58 -15.89 -4.98
N LYS A 169 -21.24 -16.68 -5.83
CA LYS A 169 -22.51 -17.28 -5.42
C LYS A 169 -22.17 -18.07 -4.18
N ASP A 170 -22.71 -17.66 -3.04
CA ASP A 170 -22.54 -18.35 -1.77
C ASP A 170 -22.64 -19.86 -2.04
N GLY A 171 -21.55 -20.56 -1.72
CA GLY A 171 -21.38 -21.96 -2.08
C GLY A 171 -22.57 -22.78 -1.64
N LYS A 172 -23.43 -23.12 -2.59
CA LYS A 172 -24.26 -24.32 -2.50
C LYS A 172 -23.47 -25.41 -3.21
N ALA A 173 -22.73 -26.16 -2.39
CA ALA A 173 -22.38 -27.55 -2.70
C ALA A 173 -23.66 -28.38 -2.85
#